data_AF-A0A8H3I922-F1
#
_entry.id   AF-A0A8H3I922-F1
#
_cell.length_a   1.000
_cell.length_b   1.000
_cell.length_c   1.000
_cell.angle_alpha   90.00
_cell.angle_beta   90.00
_cell.angle_gamma   90.00
#
_symmetry.space_group_name_H-M   'P 1'
#
loop_
_entity.id
_entity.type
_entity.pdbx_description
1 polymer ?
#
loop_
_entity_poly.entity_id
_entity_poly.type
_entity_poly.pdbx_seq_one_letter_code
_entity_poly.pdbx_strand_id
1 'polypeptide(L)'
;MAPSAGETSHTGQLTVAEALGVVRNNEEGQVHPAVTAVLEKAVGDVWRRIQAQPSNYVMSRDEFAVFNYHRNRFKDSQIAQQAVSRFWTNFRGDKS
;
A
#
# COMPACT_ATOMS: atom_id res chain seq x y z
N MET A 1 6.34 5.41 -43.71
CA MET A 1 6.94 5.84 -42.43
C MET A 1 5.82 5.90 -41.41
N ALA A 2 5.78 4.95 -40.48
CA ALA A 2 4.79 4.93 -39.39
C ALA A 2 5.39 5.64 -38.16
N PRO A 3 4.59 6.36 -37.36
CA PRO A 3 5.09 6.96 -36.13
C PRO A 3 5.33 5.87 -35.08
N SER A 4 6.57 5.78 -34.60
CA SER A 4 6.96 4.97 -33.45
C SER A 4 6.13 5.39 -32.24
N ALA A 5 5.42 4.41 -31.66
CA ALA A 5 4.72 4.55 -30.41
C ALA A 5 5.70 5.04 -29.32
N GLY A 6 5.20 5.91 -28.44
CA GLY A 6 6.00 6.67 -27.49
C GLY A 6 6.87 5.78 -26.62
N GLU A 7 8.18 6.00 -26.73
CA GLU A 7 9.14 5.65 -25.69
C GLU A 7 8.97 6.62 -24.52
N THR A 8 7.88 6.43 -23.77
CA THR A 8 7.76 6.97 -22.43
C THR A 8 8.55 6.05 -21.49
N SER A 9 9.87 6.06 -21.61
CA SER A 9 10.77 5.48 -20.61
C SER A 9 10.71 6.37 -19.36
N HIS A 10 9.65 6.16 -18.57
CA HIS A 10 9.54 6.69 -17.22
C HIS A 10 10.52 5.93 -16.35
N THR A 11 11.76 6.42 -16.30
CA THR A 11 12.76 5.90 -15.39
C THR A 11 12.27 6.09 -13.96
N GLY A 12 11.81 5.00 -13.35
CA GLY A 12 12.43 4.54 -12.11
C GLY A 12 11.76 4.89 -10.78
N GLN A 13 10.46 5.19 -10.73
CA GLN A 13 9.76 5.26 -9.45
C GLN A 13 8.50 4.38 -9.45
N LEU A 14 8.71 3.08 -9.22
CA LEU A 14 7.64 2.11 -9.01
C LEU A 14 6.67 2.65 -7.96
N THR A 15 5.41 2.86 -8.34
CA THR A 15 4.40 3.36 -7.42
C THR A 15 3.89 2.24 -6.50
N VAL A 16 3.24 2.60 -5.40
CA VAL A 16 2.64 1.60 -4.48
C VAL A 16 1.63 0.70 -5.20
N ALA A 17 0.81 1.28 -6.08
CA ALA A 17 -0.18 0.52 -6.85
C ALA A 17 0.50 -0.47 -7.81
N GLU A 18 1.59 -0.06 -8.49
CA GLU A 18 2.35 -0.96 -9.35
C GLU A 18 3.09 -2.05 -8.57
N ALA A 19 3.66 -1.70 -7.41
CA ALA A 19 4.29 -2.66 -6.51
C ALA A 19 3.31 -3.75 -6.06
N LEU A 20 2.09 -3.36 -5.67
CA LEU A 20 1.02 -4.30 -5.32
C LEU A 20 0.57 -5.14 -6.52
N GLY A 21 0.52 -4.57 -7.72
CA GLY A 21 0.24 -5.29 -8.96
C GLY A 21 1.28 -6.38 -9.24
N VAL A 22 2.57 -6.07 -9.06
CA VAL A 22 3.67 -7.03 -9.25
C VAL A 22 3.59 -8.17 -8.23
N VAL A 23 3.37 -7.87 -6.94
CA VAL A 23 3.19 -8.90 -5.90
C VAL A 23 2.01 -9.81 -6.21
N ARG A 24 0.91 -9.24 -6.71
CA ARG A 24 -0.30 -10.00 -7.02
C ARG A 24 -0.16 -10.87 -8.27
N ASN A 25 0.68 -10.47 -9.22
CA ASN A 25 0.93 -11.21 -10.47
C ASN A 25 2.12 -12.18 -10.38
N ASN A 26 2.96 -12.05 -9.35
CA ASN A 26 4.12 -12.94 -9.12
C ASN A 26 3.82 -13.90 -7.97
N GLU A 27 3.27 -15.06 -8.33
CA GLU A 27 2.90 -16.14 -7.40
C GLU A 27 4.10 -17.04 -7.08
N GLU A 28 5.19 -16.98 -7.87
CA GLU A 28 6.33 -17.91 -7.85
C GLU A 28 7.54 -17.48 -6.99
N GLY A 29 7.28 -16.80 -5.87
CA GLY A 29 8.18 -16.86 -4.71
C GLY A 29 9.33 -15.85 -4.63
N GLN A 30 9.62 -15.05 -5.65
CA GLN A 30 10.65 -14.01 -5.55
C GLN A 30 10.17 -12.63 -6.03
N VAL A 31 9.52 -11.89 -5.11
CA VAL A 31 9.19 -10.48 -5.32
C VAL A 31 10.49 -9.69 -5.46
N HIS A 32 10.60 -8.88 -6.52
CA HIS A 32 11.80 -8.10 -6.80
C HIS A 32 12.15 -7.18 -5.61
N PRO A 33 13.41 -7.08 -5.17
CA PRO A 33 13.78 -6.31 -3.98
C PRO A 33 13.38 -4.83 -4.05
N ALA A 34 13.32 -4.24 -5.26
CA ALA A 34 12.82 -2.89 -5.48
C ALA A 34 11.33 -2.74 -5.11
N VAL A 35 10.51 -3.76 -5.38
CA VAL A 35 9.08 -3.79 -5.03
C VAL A 35 8.93 -3.84 -3.51
N THR A 36 9.69 -4.72 -2.85
CA THR A 36 9.74 -4.82 -1.39
C THR A 36 10.16 -3.51 -0.74
N ALA A 37 11.17 -2.82 -1.29
CA ALA A 37 11.63 -1.53 -0.77
C ALA A 37 10.55 -0.44 -0.85
N VAL A 38 9.76 -0.42 -1.92
CA VAL A 38 8.63 0.52 -2.08
C VAL A 38 7.52 0.23 -1.08
N LEU A 39 7.15 -1.04 -0.89
CA LEU A 39 6.13 -1.46 0.08
C LEU A 39 6.57 -1.18 1.53
N GLU A 40 7.83 -1.47 1.88
CA GLU A 40 8.40 -1.16 3.20
C GLU A 40 8.42 0.35 3.47
N LYS A 41 8.79 1.17 2.47
CA LYS A 41 8.73 2.63 2.61
C LYS A 41 7.30 3.11 2.80
N ALA A 42 6.36 2.57 2.02
CA ALA A 42 4.95 2.94 2.09
C ALA A 42 4.32 2.55 3.44
N VAL A 43 4.57 1.34 3.95
CA VAL A 43 4.05 0.92 5.25
C VAL A 43 4.63 1.75 6.39
N GLY A 44 5.90 2.14 6.30
CA GLY A 44 6.53 3.05 7.26
C GLY A 44 5.85 4.43 7.28
N ASP A 45 5.53 4.98 6.11
CA ASP A 45 4.85 6.27 6.01
C ASP A 45 3.41 6.22 6.55
N VAL A 46 2.67 5.16 6.20
CA VAL A 46 1.32 4.90 6.73
C VAL A 46 1.35 4.75 8.24
N TRP A 47 2.30 3.97 8.78
CA TRP A 47 2.45 3.78 10.22
C TRP A 47 2.77 5.08 10.96
N ARG A 48 3.61 5.93 10.37
CA ARG A 48 3.92 7.26 10.92
C ARG A 48 2.68 8.16 10.97
N ARG A 49 1.84 8.15 9.93
CA ARG A 49 0.59 8.91 9.89
C ARG A 49 -0.43 8.39 10.90
N ILE A 50 -0.56 7.06 11.03
CA ILE A 50 -1.38 6.41 12.04
C ILE A 50 -0.94 6.86 13.44
N GLN A 51 0.35 6.87 13.74
CA GLN A 51 0.86 7.32 15.05
C GLN A 51 0.68 8.82 15.28
N ALA A 52 0.81 9.65 14.24
CA ALA A 52 0.58 11.09 14.33
C ALA A 52 -0.88 11.42 14.60
N GLN A 53 -1.81 10.62 14.06
CA GLN A 53 -3.25 10.79 14.21
C GLN A 53 -3.93 9.46 14.57
N PRO A 54 -3.67 8.93 15.77
CA PRO A 54 -4.08 7.58 16.18
C PRO A 54 -5.58 7.44 16.35
N SER A 55 -6.32 8.56 16.34
CA SER A 55 -7.77 8.63 16.47
C SER A 55 -8.50 9.03 15.18
N ASN A 56 -7.80 9.68 14.26
CA ASN A 56 -8.43 10.41 13.15
C ASN A 56 -8.00 9.94 11.76
N TYR A 57 -6.85 9.27 11.67
CA TYR A 57 -6.36 8.77 10.39
C TYR A 57 -7.24 7.64 9.85
N VAL A 58 -7.62 7.75 8.58
CA VAL A 58 -8.31 6.72 7.81
C VAL A 58 -7.44 6.39 6.60
N MET A 59 -7.05 5.12 6.48
CA MET A 59 -6.26 4.64 5.35
C MET A 59 -7.10 4.65 4.05
N SER A 60 -6.46 4.94 2.93
CA SER A 60 -7.02 4.66 1.60
C SER A 60 -6.93 3.16 1.26
N ARG A 61 -7.55 2.72 0.16
CA ARG A 61 -7.53 1.31 -0.27
C ARG A 61 -6.11 0.80 -0.53
N ASP A 62 -5.27 1.60 -1.19
CA ASP A 62 -3.87 1.24 -1.49
C ASP A 62 -3.03 1.17 -0.22
N GLU A 63 -3.17 2.15 0.67
CA GLU A 63 -2.48 2.15 1.96
C GLU A 63 -2.91 0.98 2.84
N PHE A 64 -4.21 0.65 2.84
CA PHE A 64 -4.71 -0.52 3.54
C PHE A 64 -4.16 -1.82 2.94
N ALA A 65 -4.03 -1.93 1.62
CA ALA A 65 -3.45 -3.11 0.99
C ALA A 65 -1.99 -3.33 1.41
N VAL A 66 -1.17 -2.28 1.41
CA VAL A 66 0.22 -2.33 1.91
C VAL A 66 0.25 -2.66 3.40
N PHE A 67 -0.56 -1.98 4.20
CA PHE A 67 -0.62 -2.21 5.64
C PHE A 67 -1.05 -3.65 5.97
N ASN A 68 -2.02 -4.17 5.23
CA ASN A 68 -2.53 -5.52 5.38
C ASN A 68 -1.50 -6.59 4.97
N TYR A 69 -0.70 -6.31 3.93
CA TYR A 69 0.42 -7.18 3.56
C TYR A 69 1.41 -7.36 4.72
N HIS A 70 1.68 -6.28 5.48
CA HIS A 70 2.54 -6.32 6.68
C HIS A 70 1.77 -6.51 8.00
N ARG A 71 0.50 -6.95 7.97
CA ARG A 71 -0.35 -7.03 9.18
C ARG A 71 0.25 -7.84 10.31
N ASN A 72 0.97 -8.92 10.00
CA ASN A 72 1.59 -9.79 11.01
C ASN A 72 2.59 -9.04 11.90
N ARG A 73 3.23 -7.96 11.39
CA ARG A 73 4.14 -7.09 12.14
C ARG A 73 3.42 -6.20 13.15
N PHE A 74 2.16 -5.87 12.89
CA PHE A 74 1.38 -4.91 13.69
C PHE A 74 0.24 -5.55 14.49
N LYS A 75 0.13 -6.90 14.46
CA LYS A 75 -1.00 -7.62 15.09
C LYS A 75 -1.14 -7.36 16.59
N ASP A 76 -0.02 -7.15 17.28
CA ASP A 76 0.04 -6.90 18.72
C ASP A 76 -0.18 -5.42 19.07
N SER A 77 -0.30 -4.53 18.07
CA SER A 77 -0.53 -3.11 18.29
C SER A 77 -2.02 -2.77 18.31
N GLN A 78 -2.50 -2.25 19.44
CA GLN A 78 -3.88 -1.79 19.58
C GLN A 78 -4.20 -0.62 18.62
N ILE A 79 -3.22 0.25 18.35
CA ILE A 79 -3.38 1.37 17.40
C ILE A 79 -3.61 0.84 15.98
N ALA A 80 -2.88 -0.21 15.58
CA ALA A 80 -3.09 -0.86 14.29
C ALA A 80 -4.48 -1.48 14.17
N GLN A 81 -4.95 -2.16 15.22
CA GLN A 81 -6.29 -2.74 15.25
C GLN A 81 -7.39 -1.66 15.13
N GLN A 82 -7.23 -0.53 15.83
CA GLN A 82 -8.14 0.61 15.70
C GLN A 82 -8.12 1.21 14.29
N ALA A 83 -6.94 1.38 13.69
CA ALA A 83 -6.81 1.91 12.33
C ALA A 83 -7.52 1.01 11.30
N VAL A 84 -7.40 -0.32 11.43
CA VAL A 84 -8.12 -1.29 10.60
C VAL A 84 -9.64 -1.19 10.82
N SER A 85 -10.09 -1.10 12.07
CA SER A 85 -11.52 -0.92 12.37
C SER A 85 -12.07 0.35 11.73
N ARG A 86 -11.35 1.47 11.79
CA ARG A 86 -11.75 2.73 11.15
C ARG A 86 -11.83 2.63 9.64
N PHE A 87 -10.85 1.98 9.02
CA PHE A 87 -10.89 1.73 7.58
C PHE A 87 -12.20 1.02 7.19
N TRP A 88 -12.56 -0.07 7.88
CA TRP A 88 -13.80 -0.79 7.59
C TRP A 88 -15.06 0.03 7.87
N THR A 89 -15.09 0.82 8.94
CA THR A 89 -16.21 1.71 9.26
C THR A 89 -16.41 2.77 8.18
N ASN A 90 -15.33 3.41 7.72
CA ASN A 90 -15.39 4.40 6.62
C ASN A 90 -15.73 3.74 5.27
N PHE A 91 -15.13 2.58 4.98
CA PHE A 91 -15.35 1.85 3.72
C PHE A 91 -16.80 1.38 3.55
N ARG A 92 -17.50 1.07 4.66
CA ARG A 92 -18.94 0.73 4.61
C ARG A 92 -19.85 1.94 4.45
N GLY A 93 -19.36 3.14 4.77
CA GLY A 93 -20.06 4.42 4.59
C GLY A 93 -20.06 4.91 3.14
N ASP A 94 -19.15 4.42 2.30
CA ASP A 94 -19.09 4.66 0.85
C ASP A 94 -20.11 3.78 0.09
N LYS A 95 -21.35 3.73 0.60
CA LYS A 95 -22.52 3.32 -0.18
C LYS A 95 -23.34 4.58 -0.41
N SER A 96 -23.02 5.34 -1.46
CA SER A 96 -23.88 6.42 -1.96
C SER A 96 -23.73 6.51 -3.47
#